data_AF-A0A5D8YK80-F1
#
_entry.id   AF-A0A5D8YK80-F1
#
_cell.length_a   1.000
_cell.length_b   1.000
_cell.length_c   1.000
_cell.angle_alpha   90.00
_cell.angle_beta   90.00
_cell.angle_gamma   90.00
#
_symmetry.space_group_name_H-M   'P 1'
#
loop_
_entity.id
_entity.type
_entity.pdbx_description
1 polymer ?
#
loop_
_entity_poly.entity_id
_entity_poly.type
_entity_poly.pdbx_seq_one_letter_code
_entity_poly.pdbx_strand_id
1 'polypeptide(L)'
;MNNKPITLQEKYNLTRQWMSDNRYFGNEISFFKKLLESNVVSPGGNRSVKIEHLRGKLRVLDANRELMCAYLQNYIENLELVFRNILPEEGLEINEKWEVLKSRVTKFVSDYHSYKDELFTAAEETMRAVAQPV
;
A
#
# COMPACT_ATOMS: atom_id res chain seq x y z
N MET A 1 -24.43 9.66 15.77
CA MET A 1 -23.53 9.99 14.64
C MET A 1 -24.40 10.19 13.41
N ASN A 2 -24.37 11.38 12.79
CA ASN A 2 -25.13 11.65 11.56
C ASN A 2 -24.54 10.80 10.43
N ASN A 3 -25.26 9.76 10.01
CA ASN A 3 -24.88 8.86 8.91
C ASN A 3 -25.24 9.51 7.57
N LYS A 4 -24.64 10.68 7.27
CA LYS A 4 -24.83 11.29 5.96
C LYS A 4 -24.08 10.43 4.93
N PRO A 5 -24.75 9.94 3.87
CA PRO A 5 -24.07 9.20 2.82
C PRO A 5 -23.01 10.09 2.16
N ILE A 6 -21.85 9.50 1.91
CA ILE A 6 -20.74 10.19 1.25
C ILE A 6 -21.11 10.50 -0.20
N THR A 7 -20.89 11.74 -0.60
CA THR A 7 -21.19 12.24 -1.95
C THR A 7 -20.19 11.74 -2.99
N LEU A 8 -20.55 11.78 -4.28
CA LEU A 8 -19.65 11.46 -5.38
C LEU A 8 -18.37 12.32 -5.37
N GLN A 9 -18.50 13.62 -5.05
CA GLN A 9 -17.35 14.52 -4.96
C GLN A 9 -16.39 14.12 -3.83
N GLU A 10 -16.93 13.77 -2.66
CA GLU A 10 -16.11 13.31 -1.54
C GLU A 10 -15.40 11.98 -1.86
N LYS A 11 -16.09 11.04 -2.53
CA LYS A 11 -15.48 9.80 -3.03
C LYS A 11 -14.35 10.08 -4.02
N TYR A 12 -14.54 11.01 -4.95
CA TYR A 12 -13.50 11.42 -5.90
C TYR A 12 -12.27 11.98 -5.18
N ASN A 13 -12.48 12.93 -4.27
CA ASN A 13 -11.42 13.57 -3.51
C ASN A 13 -10.63 12.55 -2.67
N LEU A 14 -11.32 11.65 -1.96
CA LEU A 14 -10.69 10.59 -1.18
C LEU A 14 -9.92 9.61 -2.05
N THR A 15 -10.47 9.20 -3.20
CA THR A 15 -9.78 8.28 -4.11
C THR A 15 -8.49 8.90 -4.66
N ARG A 16 -8.51 10.20 -4.98
CA ARG A 16 -7.31 10.95 -5.39
C ARG A 16 -6.28 11.06 -4.26
N GLN A 17 -6.74 11.26 -3.02
CA GLN A 17 -5.87 11.24 -1.85
C GLN A 17 -5.20 9.86 -1.69
N TRP A 18 -5.98 8.78 -1.70
CA TRP A 18 -5.46 7.42 -1.63
C TRP A 18 -4.50 7.09 -2.76
N MET A 19 -4.71 7.62 -3.96
CA MET A 19 -3.75 7.49 -5.06
C MET A 19 -2.41 8.18 -4.75
N SER A 20 -2.45 9.33 -4.08
CA SER A 20 -1.24 10.01 -3.62
C SER A 20 -0.53 9.23 -2.52
N ASP A 21 -1.29 8.74 -1.54
CA ASP A 21 -0.76 7.90 -0.46
C ASP A 21 -0.14 6.61 -1.03
N ASN A 22 -0.77 6.00 -2.03
CA ASN A 22 -0.27 4.82 -2.73
C ASN A 22 1.12 5.04 -3.35
N ARG A 23 1.36 6.23 -3.94
CA ARG A 23 2.69 6.61 -4.43
C ARG A 23 3.71 6.73 -3.31
N TYR A 24 3.31 7.32 -2.18
CA TYR A 24 4.16 7.42 -1.00
C TYR A 24 4.56 6.03 -0.47
N PHE A 25 3.61 5.12 -0.34
CA PHE A 25 3.89 3.73 0.05
C PHE A 25 4.84 3.03 -0.93
N GLY A 26 4.72 3.30 -2.23
CA GLY A 26 5.65 2.78 -3.23
C GLY A 26 7.11 3.21 -2.99
N ASN A 27 7.32 4.47 -2.59
CA ASN A 27 8.65 4.97 -2.24
C ASN A 27 9.20 4.30 -0.98
N GLU A 28 8.40 4.17 0.08
CA GLU A 28 8.82 3.52 1.32
C GLU A 28 9.13 2.02 1.10
N ILE A 29 8.28 1.29 0.37
CA ILE A 29 8.51 -0.12 0.00
C ILE A 29 9.82 -0.25 -0.78
N SER A 30 10.07 0.64 -1.76
CA SER A 30 11.30 0.64 -2.55
C SER A 30 12.54 0.91 -1.70
N PHE A 31 12.44 1.81 -0.73
CA PHE A 31 13.50 2.05 0.26
C PHE A 31 13.83 0.79 1.06
N PHE A 32 12.81 0.11 1.61
CA PHE A 32 13.03 -1.12 2.39
C PHE A 32 13.60 -2.26 1.54
N LYS A 33 13.15 -2.42 0.29
CA LYS A 33 13.73 -3.40 -0.64
C LYS A 33 15.22 -3.17 -0.83
N LYS A 34 15.62 -1.94 -1.17
CA LYS A 34 17.04 -1.56 -1.33
C LYS A 34 17.83 -1.78 -0.05
N LEU A 35 17.25 -1.49 1.10
CA LEU A 35 17.89 -1.69 2.40
C LEU A 35 18.13 -3.19 2.70
N LEU A 36 17.19 -4.08 2.35
CA LEU A 36 17.39 -5.52 2.52
C LEU A 36 18.30 -6.13 1.44
N GLU A 37 18.46 -5.48 0.29
CA GLU A 37 19.41 -5.87 -0.76
C GLU A 37 20.85 -5.47 -0.41
N SER A 38 21.05 -4.27 0.15
CA SER A 38 22.39 -3.76 0.48
C SER A 38 23.03 -4.44 1.70
N ASN A 39 22.23 -5.07 2.55
CA ASN A 39 22.70 -5.70 3.80
C ASN A 39 22.98 -7.21 3.69
N VAL A 40 23.25 -7.71 2.48
CA VAL A 40 23.70 -9.10 2.25
C VAL A 40 25.20 -9.21 2.62
N VAL A 41 25.53 -9.18 3.91
CA VAL A 41 26.86 -9.54 4.40
C VAL A 41 26.76 -10.32 5.71
N SER A 42 26.22 -11.54 5.64
CA SER A 42 26.79 -12.71 6.35
C SER A 42 25.89 -13.92 6.11
N PRO A 43 26.34 -14.91 5.33
CA PRO A 43 25.64 -16.18 5.19
C PRO A 43 25.85 -17.01 6.47
N GLY A 44 24.79 -17.14 7.28
CA GLY A 44 24.74 -18.12 8.38
C GLY A 44 23.86 -17.70 9.56
N GLY A 45 22.79 -18.46 9.85
CA GLY A 45 21.97 -18.34 11.06
C GLY A 45 20.54 -17.77 10.86
N ASN A 46 19.74 -17.75 11.94
CA ASN A 46 18.32 -17.30 11.97
C ASN A 46 18.05 -15.93 11.31
N ARG A 47 19.08 -15.09 11.19
CA ARG A 47 19.01 -13.78 10.53
C ARG A 47 18.71 -13.87 9.04
N SER A 48 19.23 -14.88 8.33
CA SER A 48 18.95 -15.06 6.89
C SER A 48 17.48 -15.42 6.64
N VAL A 49 16.90 -16.26 7.50
CA VAL A 49 15.48 -16.64 7.45
C VAL A 49 14.57 -15.43 7.69
N LYS A 50 14.89 -14.59 8.69
CA LYS A 50 14.14 -13.36 8.97
C LYS A 50 14.19 -12.37 7.80
N ILE A 51 15.35 -12.19 7.17
CA ILE A 51 15.49 -11.31 6.00
C ILE A 51 14.68 -11.82 4.81
N GLU A 52 14.71 -13.13 4.54
CA GLU A 52 13.97 -13.69 3.41
C GLU A 52 12.45 -13.65 3.64
N HIS A 53 12.00 -13.82 4.88
CA HIS A 53 10.60 -13.59 5.27
C HIS A 53 10.17 -12.15 5.02
N LEU A 54 10.98 -11.17 5.42
CA LEU A 54 10.70 -9.74 5.19
C LEU A 54 10.69 -9.38 3.70
N ARG A 55 11.58 -9.98 2.90
CA ARG A 55 11.55 -9.85 1.44
C ARG A 55 10.25 -10.40 0.85
N GLY A 56 9.78 -11.55 1.33
CA GLY A 56 8.48 -12.10 0.96
C GLY A 56 7.34 -11.13 1.26
N LYS A 57 7.30 -10.59 2.48
CA LYS A 57 6.32 -9.57 2.89
C LYS A 57 6.35 -8.32 2.00
N LEU A 58 7.53 -7.80 1.67
CA LEU A 58 7.68 -6.66 0.77
C LEU A 58 7.19 -6.96 -0.65
N ARG A 59 7.42 -8.16 -1.18
CA ARG A 59 6.89 -8.56 -2.50
C ARG A 59 5.36 -8.56 -2.49
N VAL A 60 4.75 -9.10 -1.43
CA VAL A 60 3.30 -9.13 -1.28
C VAL A 60 2.72 -7.72 -1.16
N LEU A 61 3.33 -6.84 -0.34
CA LEU A 61 2.91 -5.44 -0.24
C LEU A 61 3.01 -4.72 -1.58
N ASP A 62 4.11 -4.91 -2.31
CA ASP A 62 4.32 -4.24 -3.59
C ASP A 62 3.28 -4.67 -4.63
N ALA A 63 2.99 -5.98 -4.73
CA ALA A 63 1.95 -6.51 -5.59
C ALA A 63 0.56 -5.96 -5.21
N ASN A 64 0.24 -5.94 -3.91
CA ASN A 64 -1.03 -5.38 -3.44
C ASN A 64 -1.15 -3.87 -3.72
N ARG A 65 -0.05 -3.12 -3.62
CA ARG A 65 0.03 -1.69 -3.95
C ARG A 65 -0.28 -1.45 -5.44
N GLU A 66 0.30 -2.26 -6.32
CA GLU A 66 0.07 -2.17 -7.77
C GLU A 66 -1.39 -2.46 -8.13
N LEU A 67 -1.95 -3.53 -7.55
CA LEU A 67 -3.37 -3.84 -7.71
C LEU A 67 -4.26 -2.71 -7.19
N MET A 68 -3.94 -2.15 -6.02
CA MET A 68 -4.67 -1.01 -5.46
C MET A 68 -4.60 0.22 -6.37
N CYS A 69 -3.45 0.48 -7.01
CA CYS A 69 -3.29 1.55 -8.00
C CYS A 69 -4.30 1.40 -9.16
N ALA A 70 -4.41 0.19 -9.71
CA ALA A 70 -5.34 -0.10 -10.79
C ALA A 70 -6.81 0.10 -10.37
N TYR A 71 -7.19 -0.35 -9.16
CA TYR A 71 -8.54 -0.15 -8.63
C TYR A 71 -8.86 1.33 -8.40
N LEU A 72 -7.94 2.09 -7.80
CA LEU A 72 -8.11 3.53 -7.57
C LEU A 72 -8.27 4.28 -8.90
N GLN A 73 -7.46 3.93 -9.91
CA GLN A 73 -7.49 4.57 -11.22
C GLN A 73 -8.81 4.28 -11.94
N ASN A 74 -9.23 3.01 -11.97
CA ASN A 74 -10.50 2.64 -12.57
C ASN A 74 -11.70 3.31 -11.87
N TYR A 75 -11.64 3.46 -10.56
CA TYR A 75 -12.70 4.13 -9.81
C TYR A 75 -12.77 5.63 -10.12
N ILE A 76 -11.62 6.31 -10.24
CA ILE A 76 -11.54 7.70 -10.70
C ILE A 76 -12.15 7.84 -12.09
N GLU A 77 -11.77 6.98 -13.03
CA GLU A 77 -12.29 7.00 -14.40
C GLU A 77 -13.81 6.83 -14.43
N ASN A 78 -14.35 5.87 -13.66
CA ASN A 78 -15.80 5.69 -13.55
C ASN A 78 -16.50 6.95 -13.00
N LEU A 79 -15.94 7.59 -11.97
CA LEU A 79 -16.49 8.84 -11.44
C LEU A 79 -16.43 9.98 -12.45
N GLU A 80 -15.36 10.09 -13.23
CA GLU A 80 -15.23 11.11 -14.28
C GLU A 80 -16.25 10.91 -15.42
N LEU A 81 -16.57 9.66 -15.77
CA LEU A 81 -17.64 9.36 -16.73
C LEU A 81 -19.01 9.81 -16.20
N VAL A 82 -19.29 9.62 -14.91
CA VAL A 82 -20.51 10.10 -14.27
C VAL A 82 -20.54 11.63 -14.24
N PHE A 83 -19.47 12.30 -13.82
CA PHE A 83 -19.42 13.76 -13.77
C PHE A 83 -19.58 14.44 -15.13
N ARG A 84 -19.16 13.78 -16.21
CA ARG A 84 -19.33 14.26 -17.58
C ARG A 84 -20.70 13.90 -18.19
N ASN A 85 -21.60 13.29 -17.42
CA ASN A 85 -22.89 12.77 -17.86
C ASN A 85 -22.77 11.79 -19.04
N ILE A 86 -21.66 11.05 -19.15
CA ILE A 86 -21.43 10.06 -20.20
C ILE A 86 -22.13 8.74 -19.86
N LEU A 87 -22.07 8.33 -18.59
CA LEU A 87 -22.74 7.14 -18.08
C LEU A 87 -23.50 7.46 -16.77
N PRO A 88 -24.70 6.88 -16.57
CA PRO A 88 -25.43 7.03 -15.32
C PRO A 88 -24.73 6.29 -14.16
N GLU A 89 -24.94 6.75 -12.93
CA GLU A 89 -24.34 6.17 -11.72
C GLU A 89 -24.73 4.69 -11.54
N GLU A 90 -26.00 4.37 -11.84
CA GLU A 90 -26.56 3.02 -11.74
C GLU A 90 -25.89 2.04 -12.72
N GLY A 91 -25.44 2.53 -13.88
CA GLY A 91 -24.76 1.71 -14.89
C GLY A 91 -23.31 1.35 -14.53
N LEU A 92 -22.77 1.93 -13.45
CA LEU A 92 -21.36 1.78 -13.07
C LEU A 92 -21.16 1.18 -11.67
N GLU A 93 -22.23 0.90 -10.92
CA GLU A 93 -22.18 0.30 -9.58
C GLU A 93 -21.25 1.08 -8.62
N ILE A 94 -21.25 2.42 -8.73
CA ILE A 94 -20.28 3.31 -8.05
C ILE A 94 -20.27 3.10 -6.52
N ASN A 95 -21.44 2.82 -5.93
CA ASN A 95 -21.58 2.59 -4.49
C ASN A 95 -21.00 1.25 -4.04
N GLU A 96 -21.19 0.18 -4.80
CA GLU A 96 -20.64 -1.14 -4.47
C GLU A 96 -19.12 -1.15 -4.66
N LYS A 97 -18.65 -0.57 -5.78
CA LYS A 97 -17.21 -0.38 -6.03
C LYS A 97 -16.54 0.48 -4.96
N TRP A 98 -17.25 1.46 -4.41
CA TRP A 98 -16.75 2.28 -3.30
C TRP A 98 -16.44 1.44 -2.06
N GLU A 99 -17.38 0.59 -1.63
CA GLU A 99 -17.20 -0.23 -0.42
C GLU A 99 -16.08 -1.27 -0.62
N VAL A 100 -15.99 -1.87 -1.81
CA VAL A 100 -14.87 -2.76 -2.16
C VAL A 100 -13.54 -2.01 -2.11
N LEU A 101 -13.47 -0.82 -2.70
CA LEU A 101 -12.27 0.00 -2.71
C LEU A 101 -11.83 0.39 -1.30
N LYS A 102 -12.76 0.89 -0.49
CA LYS A 102 -12.52 1.28 0.91
C LYS A 102 -12.01 0.11 1.74
N SER A 103 -12.61 -1.07 1.59
CA SER A 103 -12.15 -2.29 2.26
C SER A 103 -10.72 -2.65 1.85
N ARG A 104 -10.41 -2.61 0.54
CA ARG A 104 -9.07 -2.88 0.02
C ARG A 104 -8.02 -1.90 0.53
N VAL A 105 -8.31 -0.60 0.50
CA VAL A 105 -7.40 0.44 1.02
C VAL A 105 -7.16 0.24 2.51
N THR A 106 -8.22 0.00 3.29
CA THR A 106 -8.11 -0.23 4.73
C THR A 106 -7.24 -1.44 5.04
N LYS A 107 -7.46 -2.55 4.33
CA LYS A 107 -6.66 -3.76 4.47
C LYS A 107 -5.19 -3.50 4.10
N PHE A 108 -4.94 -2.85 2.96
CA PHE A 108 -3.58 -2.55 2.52
C PHE A 108 -2.83 -1.69 3.54
N VAL A 109 -3.44 -0.62 4.05
CA VAL A 109 -2.83 0.27 5.05
C VAL A 109 -2.54 -0.48 6.35
N SER A 110 -3.45 -1.37 6.77
CA SER A 110 -3.24 -2.23 7.94
C SER A 110 -2.05 -3.18 7.74
N ASP A 111 -2.02 -3.90 6.61
CA ASP A 111 -0.93 -4.83 6.28
C ASP A 111 0.40 -4.06 6.16
N TYR A 112 0.37 -2.85 5.58
CA TYR A 112 1.52 -1.97 5.46
C TYR A 112 2.09 -1.57 6.83
N HIS A 113 1.27 -1.05 7.74
CA HIS A 113 1.72 -0.64 9.07
C HIS A 113 2.28 -1.82 9.87
N SER A 114 1.61 -2.97 9.84
CA SER A 114 2.10 -4.18 10.52
C SER A 114 3.49 -4.59 10.02
N TYR A 115 3.77 -4.46 8.72
CA TYR A 115 5.05 -4.87 8.17
C TYR A 115 6.11 -3.78 8.32
N LYS A 116 5.73 -2.51 8.30
CA LYS A 116 6.64 -1.36 8.49
C LYS A 116 7.39 -1.46 9.83
N ASP A 117 6.70 -1.79 10.91
CA ASP A 117 7.32 -1.94 12.23
C ASP A 117 8.34 -3.08 12.27
N GLU A 118 8.01 -4.22 11.67
CA GLU A 118 8.91 -5.36 11.55
C GLU A 118 10.14 -5.03 10.68
N LEU A 119 9.93 -4.30 9.58
CA LEU A 119 10.98 -3.88 8.66
C LEU A 119 11.94 -2.88 9.30
N PHE A 120 11.43 -1.90 10.06
CA PHE A 120 12.27 -0.97 10.81
C PHE A 120 13.08 -1.68 11.88
N THR A 121 12.45 -2.57 12.64
CA THR A 121 13.17 -3.34 13.68
C THR A 121 14.31 -4.14 13.06
N ALA A 122 14.05 -4.83 11.95
CA ALA A 122 15.07 -5.61 11.25
C ALA A 122 16.16 -4.74 10.60
N ALA A 123 15.79 -3.56 10.11
CA ALA A 123 16.73 -2.56 9.60
C ALA A 123 17.66 -2.03 10.70
N GLU A 124 17.13 -1.66 11.86
CA GLU A 124 17.91 -1.19 13.00
C GLU A 124 18.87 -2.26 13.54
N GLU A 125 18.37 -3.49 13.74
CA GLU A 125 19.20 -4.64 14.12
C GLU A 125 20.35 -4.83 13.13
N THR A 126 20.06 -4.60 11.84
CA THR A 126 21.04 -4.76 10.79
C THR A 126 22.10 -3.67 10.79
N MET A 127 21.71 -2.40 10.94
CA MET A 127 22.64 -1.28 11.06
C MET A 127 23.51 -1.40 12.31
N ARG A 128 22.96 -1.84 13.45
CA ARG A 128 23.74 -2.08 14.68
C ARG A 128 24.80 -3.15 14.50
N ALA A 129 24.47 -4.25 13.83
CA ALA A 129 25.42 -5.32 13.55
C ALA A 129 26.56 -4.89 12.61
N VAL A 130 26.34 -3.90 11.74
CA VAL A 130 27.39 -3.33 10.88
C VAL A 130 28.27 -2.32 11.64
N ALA A 131 27.71 -1.59 12.60
CA ALA A 131 28.42 -0.57 13.38
C ALA A 131 29.32 -1.13 14.50
N GLN A 132 29.18 -2.40 14.86
CA GLN A 132 30.07 -3.10 15.80
C GLN A 132 30.87 -4.17 15.04
N PRO A 133 31.98 -3.80 14.36
CA PRO A 133 32.91 -4.80 13.85
C PRO A 133 33.59 -5.50 15.04
N VAL A 134 33.63 -6.82 14.99
CA VAL A 134 34.46 -7.66 15.88
C VAL A 134 35.92 -7.30 15.68
#